data_AF-A0A976PJX3-F1
#
_entry.id   AF-A0A976PJX3-F1
#
_cell.length_a   1.000
_cell.length_b   1.000
_cell.length_c   1.000
_cell.angle_alpha   90.00
_cell.angle_beta   90.00
_cell.angle_gamma   90.00
#
_symmetry.space_group_name_H-M   'P 1'
#
loop_
_entity.id
_entity.type
_entity.pdbx_description
1 polymer ?
#
loop_
_entity_poly.entity_id
_entity_poly.type
_entity_poly.pdbx_seq_one_letter_code
_entity_poly.pdbx_strand_id
1 'polypeptide(L)'
;MSGSTGMPESMNSIEAVDAIESILDESSVEIDEVEAEASEAPAEAEEVTDEAVEVESEEVAPSEDEEQGSIETLAELAEALDLPLEEVMANLKTTVKVNGEELAVTLKEAFDGYQKDADYRNKTTELAHQRRAFDEQSANARQQLEQQFIQLGQFIQTAEQMFVKPLDPTQMEYLRQTDPQRYLMAKHEHDEQVAQVQRLKQSAAEQFAANQQYLQQQQQAQLAEVFEKASQELHTRIPTWSNDTKTAVDSYLTGDKYGYTPQELAQVIDPRLVEIAHKAMLYDQQASKADVVTKKVKTLPKVQPKAAQNKVNPKLDALTQAKARLRKSGSTQDAVAAVEQLLF
;
A
#
# COMPACT_ATOMS: atom_id res chain seq x y z
N MET A 1 -42.12 32.37 29.96
CA MET A 1 -41.09 33.22 29.32
C MET A 1 -39.75 32.54 29.56
N SER A 2 -39.11 32.15 28.46
CA SER A 2 -37.89 31.34 28.40
C SER A 2 -36.66 32.06 28.95
N GLY A 3 -35.67 31.28 29.40
CA GLY A 3 -34.40 31.77 29.94
C GLY A 3 -33.29 31.92 28.91
N SER A 4 -32.10 32.31 29.41
CA SER A 4 -30.77 31.95 28.91
C SER A 4 -29.72 32.72 29.72
N THR A 5 -28.77 31.99 30.30
CA THR A 5 -27.57 32.50 30.98
C THR A 5 -26.43 32.56 29.95
N GLY A 6 -25.80 33.72 29.80
CA GLY A 6 -24.63 33.93 28.91
C GLY A 6 -23.35 34.22 29.70
N MET A 7 -22.28 33.52 29.32
CA MET A 7 -20.89 33.54 29.78
C MET A 7 -20.20 34.93 29.72
N PRO A 8 -19.21 35.23 30.58
CA PRO A 8 -18.19 36.24 30.27
C PRO A 8 -16.96 35.63 29.58
N GLU A 9 -16.34 36.47 28.76
CA GLU A 9 -15.34 36.23 27.73
C GLU A 9 -13.98 35.74 28.25
N SER A 10 -13.34 34.88 27.46
CA SER A 10 -11.96 34.45 27.60
C SER A 10 -10.99 35.59 27.24
N MET A 11 -10.25 36.09 28.22
CA MET A 11 -9.08 36.96 28.00
C MET A 11 -7.84 36.11 27.66
N ASN A 12 -7.09 36.64 26.69
CA ASN A 12 -6.02 36.01 25.90
C ASN A 12 -4.82 35.49 26.70
N SER A 13 -4.38 34.29 26.34
CA SER A 13 -3.15 33.60 26.78
C SER A 13 -1.89 34.02 26.00
N ILE A 14 -1.85 35.23 25.44
CA ILE A 14 -0.78 35.68 24.53
C ILE A 14 0.29 36.50 25.29
N GLU A 15 -0.03 37.08 26.45
CA GLU A 15 0.93 37.92 27.20
C GLU A 15 1.94 37.13 28.05
N ALA A 16 1.82 35.79 28.12
CA ALA A 16 2.77 34.94 28.85
C ALA A 16 3.93 34.41 27.99
N VAL A 17 3.87 34.59 26.67
CA VAL A 17 4.88 34.09 25.72
C VAL A 17 5.92 35.18 25.39
N ASP A 18 5.50 36.46 25.36
CA ASP A 18 6.39 37.62 25.13
C ASP A 18 7.42 37.84 26.25
N ALA A 19 7.17 37.35 27.46
CA ALA A 19 8.10 37.50 28.59
C ALA A 19 9.31 36.55 28.51
N ILE A 20 9.26 35.52 27.65
CA ILE A 20 10.34 34.52 27.50
C ILE A 20 11.22 34.85 26.28
N GLU A 21 10.69 35.55 25.28
CA GLU A 21 11.43 35.97 24.09
C GLU A 21 12.42 37.11 24.38
N SER A 22 12.16 37.93 25.40
CA SER A 22 13.01 39.06 25.83
C SER A 22 14.34 38.67 26.51
N ILE A 23 14.56 37.40 26.84
CA ILE A 23 15.79 36.94 27.56
C ILE A 23 16.76 36.19 26.64
N LEU A 24 16.37 35.85 25.41
CA LEU A 24 17.23 35.11 24.48
C LEU A 24 17.93 35.97 23.41
N ASP A 25 17.64 37.27 23.31
CA ASP A 25 18.13 38.13 22.22
C ASP A 25 19.44 38.90 22.52
N GLU A 26 20.25 38.43 23.48
CA GLU A 26 21.52 39.09 23.83
C GLU A 26 22.78 38.25 23.56
N SER A 27 22.70 37.29 22.62
CA SER A 27 23.87 36.58 22.12
C SER A 27 23.94 36.58 20.59
N SER A 28 24.17 37.77 20.04
CA SER A 28 24.55 37.97 18.65
C SER A 28 26.07 38.11 18.55
N VAL A 29 26.76 37.11 17.97
CA VAL A 29 28.10 37.28 17.37
C VAL A 29 28.22 36.42 16.11
N GLU A 30 28.32 37.15 15.00
CA GLU A 30 29.07 36.99 13.75
C GLU A 30 29.21 35.63 13.02
N ILE A 31 28.82 35.73 11.75
CA ILE A 31 29.00 34.83 10.62
C ILE A 31 30.48 34.85 10.21
N ASP A 32 31.08 33.69 9.93
CA ASP A 32 32.28 33.64 9.10
C ASP A 32 32.13 32.56 8.02
N GLU A 33 32.47 32.99 6.81
CA GLU A 33 32.33 32.36 5.51
C GLU A 33 33.58 31.49 5.27
N VAL A 34 33.42 30.23 4.84
CA VAL A 34 34.57 29.45 4.33
C VAL A 34 34.18 28.63 3.10
N GLU A 35 34.81 29.03 2.00
CA GLU A 35 34.80 28.48 0.66
C GLU A 35 35.78 27.30 0.53
N ALA A 36 35.37 26.28 -0.22
CA ALA A 36 36.11 25.26 -0.97
C ALA A 36 37.27 24.46 -0.34
N GLU A 37 37.14 23.12 -0.38
CA GLU A 37 38.18 22.28 -1.00
C GLU A 37 37.59 20.96 -1.54
N ALA A 38 37.96 20.64 -2.77
CA ALA A 38 37.65 19.41 -3.48
C ALA A 38 38.68 18.32 -3.16
N SER A 39 38.27 17.06 -3.07
CA SER A 39 39.16 15.90 -3.18
C SER A 39 38.44 14.66 -3.72
N GLU A 40 38.95 14.19 -4.86
CA GLU A 40 38.79 12.90 -5.55
C GLU A 40 38.84 11.66 -4.62
N ALA A 41 37.94 10.66 -4.72
CA ALA A 41 37.84 9.49 -5.64
C ALA A 41 38.07 8.18 -4.84
N PRO A 42 37.78 6.94 -5.33
CA PRO A 42 37.31 6.54 -6.66
C PRO A 42 36.09 5.59 -6.68
N ALA A 43 35.43 5.52 -7.84
CA ALA A 43 34.44 4.49 -8.18
C ALA A 43 35.12 3.39 -9.03
N GLU A 44 34.93 2.14 -8.64
CA GLU A 44 35.30 0.95 -9.41
C GLU A 44 34.47 0.87 -10.70
N ALA A 45 35.15 0.78 -11.84
CA ALA A 45 34.59 0.39 -13.13
C ALA A 45 35.10 -1.01 -13.45
N GLU A 46 34.20 -1.99 -13.59
CA GLU A 46 34.52 -3.31 -14.13
C GLU A 46 34.83 -3.20 -15.62
N GLU A 47 36.01 -3.70 -15.99
CA GLU A 47 36.47 -3.94 -17.35
C GLU A 47 35.58 -4.93 -18.09
N VAL A 48 35.24 -4.62 -19.34
CA VAL A 48 34.98 -5.65 -20.34
C VAL A 48 35.92 -5.38 -21.52
N THR A 49 36.80 -6.35 -21.72
CA THR A 49 37.87 -6.45 -22.70
C THR A 49 37.32 -6.44 -24.13
N ASP A 50 37.78 -5.50 -24.95
CA ASP A 50 37.58 -5.52 -26.40
C ASP A 50 38.75 -6.24 -27.07
N GLU A 51 38.44 -7.39 -27.67
CA GLU A 51 39.38 -8.26 -28.38
C GLU A 51 39.52 -7.75 -29.82
N ALA A 52 40.71 -7.25 -30.15
CA ALA A 52 41.06 -6.80 -31.48
C ALA A 52 40.98 -7.95 -32.49
N VAL A 53 40.00 -7.89 -33.40
CA VAL A 53 40.01 -8.68 -34.64
C VAL A 53 40.52 -7.78 -35.75
N GLU A 54 41.76 -8.03 -36.16
CA GLU A 54 42.35 -7.59 -37.42
C GLU A 54 41.46 -8.08 -38.58
N VAL A 55 40.89 -7.14 -39.34
CA VAL A 55 40.34 -7.45 -40.66
C VAL A 55 41.09 -6.61 -41.68
N GLU A 56 41.88 -7.33 -42.45
CA GLU A 56 42.66 -6.94 -43.63
C GLU A 56 41.82 -6.06 -44.57
N SER A 57 42.27 -4.82 -44.77
CA SER A 57 41.68 -3.86 -45.70
C SER A 57 41.98 -4.30 -47.14
N GLU A 58 41.01 -4.95 -47.76
CA GLU A 58 40.99 -5.18 -49.20
C GLU A 58 40.54 -3.89 -49.90
N GLU A 59 41.45 -3.31 -50.68
CA GLU A 59 41.28 -2.08 -51.45
C GLU A 59 40.24 -2.32 -52.57
N VAL A 60 38.98 -2.00 -52.30
CA VAL A 60 37.94 -1.94 -53.33
C VAL A 60 38.00 -0.57 -53.99
N ALA A 61 38.34 -0.56 -55.27
CA ALA A 61 38.34 0.61 -56.15
C ALA A 61 37.04 1.43 -56.02
N PRO A 62 37.09 2.76 -56.21
CA PRO A 62 35.93 3.61 -56.00
C PRO A 62 34.88 3.25 -57.07
N SER A 63 33.73 2.75 -56.65
CA SER A 63 32.53 2.92 -57.45
C SER A 63 32.18 4.41 -57.39
N GLU A 64 32.11 5.04 -58.55
CA GLU A 64 31.33 6.26 -58.73
C GLU A 64 29.86 5.89 -58.47
N ASP A 65 29.46 5.85 -57.21
CA ASP A 65 28.06 5.95 -56.82
C ASP A 65 27.76 7.43 -56.64
N GLU A 66 26.70 7.86 -57.31
CA GLU A 66 26.13 9.20 -57.23
C GLU A 66 26.06 9.67 -55.76
N GLU A 67 26.47 10.91 -55.49
CA GLU A 67 26.27 11.59 -54.21
C GLU A 67 24.77 11.65 -53.88
N GLN A 68 24.21 10.55 -53.40
CA GLN A 68 22.94 10.55 -52.68
C GLN A 68 23.26 11.09 -51.30
N GLY A 69 23.06 12.40 -51.12
CA GLY A 69 23.26 13.07 -49.84
C GLY A 69 22.65 12.22 -48.71
N SER A 70 23.50 11.71 -47.82
CA SER A 70 23.07 10.97 -46.65
C SER A 70 22.39 11.95 -45.71
N ILE A 71 21.12 11.72 -45.44
CA ILE A 71 20.37 12.48 -44.45
C ILE A 71 20.76 11.92 -43.09
N GLU A 72 21.57 12.66 -42.33
CA GLU A 72 22.10 12.21 -41.04
C GLU A 72 21.25 12.69 -39.86
N THR A 73 20.52 13.79 -40.06
CA THR A 73 19.71 14.41 -39.02
C THR A 73 18.22 14.46 -39.39
N LEU A 74 17.37 14.50 -38.36
CA LEU A 74 15.93 14.68 -38.56
C LEU A 74 15.59 16.04 -39.20
N ALA A 75 16.45 17.05 -39.02
CA ALA A 75 16.29 18.36 -39.62
C ALA A 75 16.56 18.34 -41.13
N GLU A 76 17.63 17.66 -41.57
CA GLU A 76 17.89 17.42 -42.99
C GLU A 76 16.80 16.56 -43.63
N LEU A 77 16.22 15.60 -42.88
CA LEU A 77 15.09 14.79 -43.36
C LEU A 77 13.84 15.63 -43.59
N ALA A 78 13.57 16.57 -42.68
CA ALA A 78 12.45 17.50 -42.78
C ALA A 78 12.62 18.45 -43.98
N GLU A 79 13.82 18.97 -44.21
CA GLU A 79 14.14 19.83 -45.34
C GLU A 79 14.05 19.08 -46.67
N ALA A 80 14.54 17.84 -46.74
CA ALA A 80 14.46 17.00 -47.94
C ALA A 80 13.01 16.61 -48.31
N LEU A 81 12.11 16.54 -47.32
CA LEU A 81 10.69 16.21 -47.50
C LEU A 81 9.77 17.44 -47.65
N ASP A 82 10.31 18.66 -47.51
CA ASP A 82 9.56 19.93 -47.45
C ASP A 82 8.41 19.90 -46.41
N LEU A 83 8.69 19.26 -45.26
CA LEU A 83 7.76 19.10 -44.13
C LEU A 83 8.35 19.77 -42.88
N PRO A 84 7.52 20.34 -41.99
CA PRO A 84 8.00 20.82 -40.70
C PRO A 84 8.54 19.66 -39.85
N LEU A 85 9.62 19.90 -39.10
CA LEU A 85 10.27 18.92 -38.22
C LEU A 85 9.29 18.21 -37.27
N GLU A 86 8.26 18.93 -36.84
CA GLU A 86 7.23 18.41 -35.95
C GLU A 86 6.29 17.41 -36.62
N GLU A 87 6.01 17.53 -37.92
CA GLU A 87 5.29 16.51 -38.68
C GLU A 87 6.16 15.29 -38.94
N VAL A 88 7.46 15.47 -39.19
CA VAL A 88 8.39 14.33 -39.33
C VAL A 88 8.46 13.54 -38.02
N MET A 89 8.61 14.22 -36.88
CA MET A 89 8.61 13.60 -35.55
C MET A 89 7.27 12.92 -35.20
N ALA A 90 6.14 13.47 -35.65
CA ALA A 90 4.81 12.92 -35.39
C ALA A 90 4.46 11.72 -36.27
N ASN A 91 5.09 11.56 -37.44
CA ASN A 91 4.75 10.51 -38.40
C ASN A 91 5.79 9.39 -38.48
N LEU A 92 7.05 9.66 -38.13
CA LEU A 92 8.11 8.65 -38.15
C LEU A 92 8.02 7.77 -36.90
N LYS A 93 7.89 6.45 -37.12
CA LYS A 93 7.75 5.45 -36.06
C LYS A 93 9.09 4.80 -35.74
N THR A 94 9.34 4.61 -34.45
CA THR A 94 10.45 3.85 -33.90
C THR A 94 9.91 2.79 -32.94
N THR A 95 10.66 1.71 -32.74
CA THR A 95 10.32 0.68 -31.76
C THR A 95 10.96 1.00 -30.42
N VAL A 96 10.14 1.17 -29.38
CA VAL A 96 10.59 1.40 -28.01
C VAL A 96 10.11 0.25 -27.13
N LYS A 97 10.98 -0.22 -26.23
CA LYS A 97 10.65 -1.29 -25.29
C LYS A 97 10.17 -0.69 -23.98
N VAL A 98 8.89 -0.90 -23.66
CA VAL A 98 8.26 -0.41 -22.42
C VAL A 98 7.73 -1.61 -21.65
N ASN A 99 8.14 -1.78 -20.39
CA ASN A 99 7.73 -2.92 -19.54
C ASN A 99 7.99 -4.31 -20.17
N GLY A 100 8.99 -4.42 -21.04
CA GLY A 100 9.36 -5.68 -21.69
C GLY A 100 8.64 -5.97 -23.02
N GLU A 101 7.67 -5.15 -23.42
CA GLU A 101 6.97 -5.26 -24.70
C GLU A 101 7.52 -4.26 -25.72
N GLU A 102 7.67 -4.68 -26.97
CA GLU A 102 8.11 -3.82 -28.08
C GLU A 102 6.91 -3.11 -28.69
N LEU A 103 6.89 -1.79 -28.59
CA LEU A 103 5.82 -0.93 -29.11
C LEU A 103 6.38 -0.04 -30.21
N ALA A 104 5.69 0.01 -31.35
CA ALA A 104 5.99 0.98 -32.40
C ALA A 104 5.32 2.31 -32.05
N VAL A 105 6.13 3.31 -31.71
CA VAL A 105 5.71 4.62 -31.22
C VAL A 105 6.29 5.71 -32.13
N THR A 106 5.65 6.87 -32.23
CA THR A 106 6.24 7.97 -33.01
C THR A 106 7.46 8.55 -32.31
N LEU A 107 8.38 9.17 -33.05
CA LEU A 107 9.56 9.82 -32.44
C LEU A 107 9.17 10.93 -31.46
N LYS A 108 8.09 11.67 -31.75
CA LYS A 108 7.52 12.66 -30.84
C LYS A 108 7.07 12.04 -29.52
N GLU A 109 6.31 10.95 -29.56
CA GLU A 109 5.86 10.24 -28.36
C GLU A 109 7.01 9.61 -27.56
N ALA A 110 8.05 9.10 -28.23
CA ALA A 110 9.25 8.58 -27.59
C ALA A 110 10.02 9.69 -26.84
N PHE A 111 10.18 10.85 -27.47
CA PHE A 111 10.83 12.02 -26.88
C PHE A 111 10.02 12.60 -25.71
N ASP A 112 8.71 12.79 -25.90
CA ASP A 112 7.80 13.26 -24.86
C ASP A 112 7.75 12.27 -23.67
N GLY A 113 7.83 10.97 -23.94
CA GLY A 113 7.91 9.91 -22.94
C GLY A 113 9.17 10.06 -22.09
N TYR A 114 10.34 10.24 -22.73
CA TYR A 114 11.60 10.45 -22.02
C TYR A 114 11.59 11.71 -21.14
N GLN A 115 11.04 12.83 -21.64
CA GLN A 115 10.91 14.06 -20.85
C GLN A 115 10.01 13.87 -19.63
N LYS A 116 8.85 13.23 -19.83
CA LYS A 116 7.93 12.92 -18.73
C LYS A 116 8.59 11.98 -17.73
N ASP A 117 9.29 10.94 -18.18
CA ASP A 117 9.98 9.99 -17.31
C ASP A 117 11.07 10.66 -16.48
N ALA A 118 11.86 11.56 -17.07
CA ALA A 118 12.84 12.35 -16.35
C ALA A 118 12.17 13.22 -15.26
N ASP A 119 11.07 13.91 -15.61
CA ASP A 119 10.28 14.69 -14.65
C ASP A 119 9.69 13.83 -13.54
N TYR A 120 9.14 12.66 -13.88
CA TYR A 120 8.58 11.72 -12.91
C TYR A 120 9.65 11.20 -11.97
N ARG A 121 10.85 10.83 -12.48
CA ARG A 121 11.98 10.39 -11.64
C ARG A 121 12.45 11.49 -10.71
N ASN A 122 12.56 12.72 -11.20
CA ASN A 122 12.96 13.87 -10.38
C ASN A 122 11.92 14.15 -9.29
N LYS A 123 10.63 14.23 -9.65
CA LYS A 123 9.55 14.49 -8.69
C LYS A 123 9.35 13.36 -7.68
N THR A 124 9.51 12.11 -8.08
CA THR A 124 9.39 10.96 -7.16
C THR A 124 10.57 10.90 -6.20
N THR A 125 11.78 11.18 -6.69
CA THR A 125 12.98 11.33 -5.85
C THR A 125 12.78 12.49 -4.88
N GLU A 126 12.36 13.66 -5.36
CA GLU A 126 12.10 14.84 -4.52
C GLU A 126 11.02 14.57 -3.47
N LEU A 127 9.89 13.94 -3.85
CA LEU A 127 8.84 13.57 -2.91
C LEU A 127 9.34 12.57 -1.86
N ALA A 128 10.17 11.61 -2.24
CA ALA A 128 10.79 10.68 -1.29
C ALA A 128 11.72 11.41 -0.32
N HIS A 129 12.52 12.37 -0.80
CA HIS A 129 13.35 13.21 0.05
C HIS A 129 12.52 14.09 0.98
N GLN A 130 11.46 14.75 0.49
CA GLN A 130 10.57 15.58 1.30
C GLN A 130 9.87 14.76 2.40
N ARG A 131 9.38 13.56 2.09
CA ARG A 131 8.79 12.66 3.10
C ARG A 131 9.79 12.29 4.18
N ARG A 132 11.00 11.88 3.77
CA ARG A 132 12.05 11.49 4.71
C ARG A 132 12.46 12.66 5.60
N ALA A 133 12.60 13.86 5.03
CA ALA A 133 12.88 15.08 5.78
C ALA A 133 11.76 15.45 6.76
N PHE A 134 10.49 15.32 6.34
CA PHE A 134 9.34 15.57 7.21
C PHE A 134 9.24 14.58 8.38
N ASP A 135 9.49 13.29 8.10
CA ASP A 135 9.51 12.24 9.12
C ASP A 135 10.62 12.49 10.14
N GLU A 136 11.81 12.88 9.66
CA GLU A 136 12.95 13.23 10.50
C GLU A 136 12.67 14.49 11.34
N GLN A 137 12.11 15.55 10.75
CA GLN A 137 11.70 16.74 11.49
C GLN A 137 10.66 16.42 12.56
N SER A 138 9.68 15.58 12.24
CA SER A 138 8.64 15.15 13.18
C SER A 138 9.22 14.32 14.32
N ALA A 139 10.15 13.42 14.03
CA ALA A 139 10.86 12.63 15.04
C ALA A 139 11.73 13.51 15.94
N ASN A 140 12.49 14.44 15.35
CA ASN A 140 13.33 15.39 16.09
C ASN A 140 12.48 16.29 16.98
N ALA A 141 11.36 16.82 16.50
CA ALA A 141 10.44 17.62 17.31
C ALA A 141 9.89 16.83 18.51
N ARG A 142 9.52 15.55 18.32
CA ARG A 142 9.09 14.67 19.42
C ARG A 142 10.20 14.44 20.44
N GLN A 143 11.42 14.18 19.98
CA GLN A 143 12.58 13.98 20.85
C GLN A 143 12.94 15.24 21.64
N GLN A 144 12.91 16.41 21.00
CA GLN A 144 13.15 17.69 21.67
C GLN A 144 12.12 17.94 22.76
N LEU A 145 10.85 17.67 22.48
CA LEU A 145 9.76 17.82 23.44
C LEU A 145 9.93 16.85 24.64
N GLU A 146 10.32 15.60 24.39
CA GLU A 146 10.65 14.65 25.45
C GLU A 146 11.85 15.10 26.29
N GLN A 147 12.91 15.61 25.66
CA GLN A 147 14.07 16.16 26.37
C GLN A 147 13.70 17.37 27.24
N GLN A 148 12.83 18.26 26.75
CA GLN A 148 12.32 19.39 27.53
C GLN A 148 11.58 18.92 28.78
N PHE A 149 10.77 17.87 28.70
CA PHE A 149 10.12 17.30 29.89
C PHE A 149 11.10 16.69 30.90
N ILE A 150 12.15 16.02 30.41
CA ILE A 150 13.22 15.49 31.29
C ILE A 150 13.93 16.64 32.00
N GLN A 151 14.30 17.70 31.26
CA GLN A 151 14.93 18.90 31.82
C GLN A 151 14.02 19.60 32.83
N LEU A 152 12.73 19.73 32.52
CA LEU A 152 11.74 20.29 33.45
C LEU A 152 11.66 19.48 34.75
N GLY A 153 11.68 18.15 34.66
CA GLY A 153 11.73 17.27 35.83
C GLY A 153 12.97 17.50 36.69
N GLN A 154 14.15 17.59 36.07
CA GLN A 154 15.42 17.87 36.76
C GLN A 154 15.42 19.26 37.40
N PHE A 155 14.87 20.27 36.70
CA PHE A 155 14.72 21.61 37.22
C PHE A 155 13.82 21.64 38.45
N ILE A 156 12.66 20.99 38.41
CA ILE A 156 11.75 20.90 39.56
C ILE A 156 12.41 20.18 40.74
N GLN A 157 13.17 19.12 40.49
CA GLN A 157 13.91 18.40 41.54
C GLN A 157 15.01 19.26 42.16
N THR A 158 15.70 20.07 41.37
CA THR A 158 16.73 21.00 41.86
C THR A 158 16.10 22.16 42.63
N ALA A 159 14.98 22.70 42.12
CA ALA A 159 14.20 23.73 42.79
C ALA A 159 13.68 23.23 44.15
N GLU A 160 13.20 21.99 44.24
CA GLU A 160 12.81 21.39 45.52
C GLU A 160 13.95 21.41 46.54
N GLN A 161 15.16 21.00 46.14
CA GLN A 161 16.32 20.98 47.05
C GLN A 161 16.75 22.39 47.49
N MET A 162 16.56 23.41 46.65
CA MET A 162 16.95 24.78 46.95
C MET A 162 15.89 25.52 47.79
N PHE A 163 14.60 25.33 47.45
CA PHE A 163 13.48 26.04 48.08
C PHE A 163 12.96 25.34 49.32
N VAL A 164 12.95 24.00 49.37
CA VAL A 164 12.53 23.24 50.55
C VAL A 164 13.75 22.95 51.41
N LYS A 165 14.11 23.92 52.25
CA LYS A 165 15.20 23.72 53.21
C LYS A 165 14.78 22.71 54.27
N PRO A 166 15.56 21.65 54.51
CA PRO A 166 15.23 20.69 55.56
C PRO A 166 15.22 21.40 56.92
N LEU A 167 14.12 21.22 57.66
CA LEU A 167 14.01 21.69 59.05
C LEU A 167 14.93 20.85 59.95
N ASP A 168 15.83 21.50 60.68
CA ASP A 168 16.64 20.82 61.70
C ASP A 168 15.74 20.42 62.89
N PRO A 169 15.60 19.11 63.18
CA PRO A 169 14.74 18.63 64.25
C PRO A 169 15.16 19.14 65.64
N THR A 170 16.46 19.38 65.86
CA THR A 170 16.97 19.87 67.15
C THR A 170 16.63 21.35 67.35
N GLN A 171 16.75 22.15 66.29
CA GLN A 171 16.37 23.56 66.30
C GLN A 171 14.85 23.73 66.46
N MET A 172 14.06 22.88 65.79
CA MET A 172 12.60 22.88 65.92
C MET A 172 12.14 22.51 67.33
N GLU A 173 12.77 21.51 67.96
CA GLU A 173 12.48 21.14 69.35
C GLU A 173 12.85 22.27 70.33
N TYR A 174 13.98 22.94 70.11
CA TYR A 174 14.38 24.10 70.89
C TYR A 174 13.36 25.24 70.77
N LEU A 175 12.97 25.61 69.54
CA LEU A 175 11.98 26.65 69.28
C LEU A 175 10.62 26.29 69.91
N ARG A 176 10.22 25.02 69.87
CA ARG A 176 8.97 24.56 70.51
C ARG A 176 8.94 24.83 72.02
N GLN A 177 10.10 24.73 72.69
CA GLN A 177 10.21 24.94 74.14
C GLN A 177 10.45 26.41 74.53
N THR A 178 11.16 27.17 73.69
CA THR A 178 11.56 28.55 73.99
C THR A 178 10.65 29.62 73.37
N ASP A 179 10.15 29.39 72.16
CA ASP A 179 9.29 30.33 71.42
C ASP A 179 8.29 29.59 70.50
N PRO A 180 7.12 29.20 71.03
CA PRO A 180 6.11 28.49 70.26
C PRO A 180 5.60 29.27 69.04
N GLN A 181 5.62 30.61 69.06
CA GLN A 181 5.16 31.42 67.92
C GLN A 181 6.16 31.33 66.76
N ARG A 182 7.46 31.42 67.03
CA ARG A 182 8.49 31.25 65.99
C ARG A 182 8.53 29.83 65.43
N TYR A 183 8.27 28.82 66.26
CA TYR A 183 8.08 27.45 65.77
C TYR A 183 6.93 27.34 64.76
N LEU A 184 5.76 27.91 65.07
CA LEU A 184 4.59 27.86 64.19
C LEU A 184 4.85 28.57 62.85
N MET A 185 5.51 29.73 62.88
CA MET A 185 5.86 30.47 61.67
C MET A 185 6.86 29.71 60.79
N ALA A 186 7.93 29.16 61.37
CA ALA A 186 8.91 28.37 60.64
C ALA A 186 8.30 27.10 60.03
N LYS A 187 7.41 26.43 60.77
CA LYS A 187 6.67 25.27 60.26
C LYS A 187 5.74 25.67 59.11
N HIS A 188 4.98 26.75 59.27
CA HIS A 188 4.06 27.23 58.25
C HIS A 188 4.78 27.59 56.95
N GLU A 189 5.88 28.32 57.03
CA GLU A 189 6.69 28.70 55.87
C GLU A 189 7.23 27.46 55.13
N HIS A 190 7.72 26.46 55.86
CA HIS A 190 8.16 25.20 55.26
C HIS A 190 7.00 24.43 54.62
N ASP A 191 5.86 24.32 55.31
CA ASP A 191 4.67 23.64 54.78
C ASP A 191 4.16 24.34 53.50
N GLU A 192 4.23 25.68 53.42
CA GLU A 192 3.92 26.44 52.22
C GLU A 192 4.90 26.17 51.07
N GLN A 193 6.20 26.13 51.34
CA GLN A 193 7.24 25.80 50.35
C GLN A 193 7.05 24.40 49.78
N VAL A 194 6.80 23.40 50.66
CA VAL A 194 6.49 22.02 50.25
C VAL A 194 5.23 22.00 49.41
N ALA A 195 4.16 22.68 49.83
CA ALA A 195 2.91 22.72 49.07
C ALA A 195 3.09 23.38 47.70
N GLN A 196 3.91 24.42 47.59
CA GLN A 196 4.19 25.10 46.33
C GLN A 196 4.95 24.19 45.34
N VAL A 197 6.01 23.53 45.82
CA VAL A 197 6.76 22.56 45.00
C VAL A 197 5.89 21.38 44.61
N GLN A 198 5.05 20.89 45.51
CA GLN A 198 4.13 19.80 45.23
C GLN A 198 3.10 20.17 44.15
N ARG A 199 2.56 21.40 44.19
CA ARG A 199 1.68 21.93 43.13
C ARG A 199 2.42 22.01 41.78
N LEU A 200 3.65 22.49 41.77
CA LEU A 200 4.47 22.57 40.55
C LEU A 200 4.70 21.17 39.95
N LYS A 201 5.09 20.20 40.77
CA LYS A 201 5.26 18.79 40.37
C LYS A 201 3.98 18.20 39.78
N GLN A 202 2.85 18.43 40.44
CA GLN A 202 1.55 17.95 39.96
C GLN A 202 1.19 18.56 38.61
N SER A 203 1.34 19.88 38.46
CA SER A 203 1.05 20.56 37.20
C SER A 203 1.93 20.08 36.04
N ALA A 204 3.23 19.85 36.28
CA ALA A 204 4.15 19.32 35.28
C ALA A 204 3.80 17.87 34.89
N ALA A 205 3.44 17.04 35.87
CA ALA A 205 3.00 15.66 35.62
C ALA A 205 1.69 15.60 34.83
N GLU A 206 0.74 16.49 35.12
CA GLU A 206 -0.52 16.63 34.39
C GLU A 206 -0.28 17.05 32.93
N GLN A 207 0.59 18.04 32.70
CA GLN A 207 0.96 18.47 31.35
C GLN A 207 1.64 17.35 30.56
N PHE A 208 2.56 16.61 31.18
CA PHE A 208 3.21 15.47 30.54
C PHE A 208 2.18 14.38 30.16
N ALA A 209 1.28 14.03 31.09
CA ALA A 209 0.24 13.04 30.84
C ALA A 209 -0.75 13.50 29.76
N ALA A 210 -1.13 14.78 29.74
CA ALA A 210 -1.98 15.35 28.71
C ALA A 210 -1.31 15.29 27.33
N ASN A 211 -0.02 15.63 27.24
CA ASN A 211 0.73 15.55 25.99
C ASN A 211 0.86 14.10 25.48
N GLN A 212 1.14 13.15 26.35
CA GLN A 212 1.17 11.72 26.01
C GLN A 212 -0.17 11.24 25.47
N GLN A 213 -1.26 11.63 26.12
CA GLN A 213 -2.61 11.29 25.68
C GLN A 213 -2.95 11.92 24.32
N TYR A 214 -2.57 13.18 24.11
CA TYR A 214 -2.74 13.87 22.83
C TYR A 214 -2.00 13.16 21.69
N LEU A 215 -0.74 12.77 21.90
CA LEU A 215 0.04 12.01 20.92
C LEU A 215 -0.61 10.66 20.58
N GLN A 216 -1.11 9.95 21.60
CA GLN A 216 -1.80 8.68 21.40
C GLN A 216 -3.10 8.86 20.61
N GLN A 217 -3.90 9.89 20.92
CA GLN A 217 -5.11 10.20 20.16
C GLN A 217 -4.82 10.58 18.72
N GLN A 218 -3.76 11.38 18.48
CA GLN A 218 -3.33 11.74 17.13
C GLN A 218 -2.94 10.50 16.32
N GLN A 219 -2.18 9.57 16.91
CA GLN A 219 -1.81 8.32 16.26
C GLN A 219 -3.04 7.46 15.94
N GLN A 220 -4.00 7.34 16.88
CA GLN A 220 -5.24 6.61 16.64
C GLN A 220 -6.09 7.24 15.54
N ALA A 221 -6.18 8.57 15.49
CA ALA A 221 -6.90 9.29 14.45
C ALA A 221 -6.27 9.07 13.06
N GLN A 222 -4.94 9.11 12.96
CA GLN A 222 -4.22 8.79 11.73
C GLN A 222 -4.49 7.36 11.28
N LEU A 223 -4.42 6.38 12.19
CA LEU A 223 -4.73 4.98 11.87
C LEU A 223 -6.18 4.80 11.41
N ALA A 224 -7.13 5.49 12.04
CA ALA A 224 -8.53 5.46 11.65
C ALA A 224 -8.74 6.03 10.23
N GLU A 225 -8.07 7.13 9.88
CA GLU A 225 -8.12 7.72 8.54
C GLU A 225 -7.54 6.76 7.48
N VAL A 226 -6.41 6.12 7.77
CA VAL A 226 -5.82 5.12 6.86
C VAL A 226 -6.77 3.93 6.69
N PHE A 227 -7.40 3.47 7.78
CA PHE A 227 -8.38 2.38 7.73
C PHE A 227 -9.63 2.76 6.89
N GLU A 228 -10.11 4.01 7.02
CA GLU A 228 -11.23 4.50 6.23
C GLU A 228 -10.90 4.51 4.73
N LYS A 229 -9.73 5.06 4.35
CA LYS A 229 -9.26 5.06 2.96
C LYS A 229 -9.09 3.64 2.42
N ALA A 230 -8.50 2.75 3.21
CA ALA A 230 -8.34 1.34 2.84
C ALA A 230 -9.70 0.65 2.62
N SER A 231 -10.69 0.93 3.49
CA SER A 231 -12.04 0.41 3.34
C SER A 231 -12.71 0.90 2.04
N GLN A 232 -12.57 2.19 1.71
CA GLN A 232 -13.09 2.73 0.45
C GLN A 232 -12.44 2.05 -0.76
N GLU A 233 -11.12 1.85 -0.72
CA GLU A 233 -10.37 1.17 -1.77
C GLU A 233 -10.75 -0.32 -1.90
N LEU A 234 -11.11 -1.00 -0.81
CA LEU A 234 -11.60 -2.38 -0.86
C LEU A 234 -12.91 -2.50 -1.64
N HIS A 235 -13.83 -1.56 -1.48
CA HIS A 235 -15.09 -1.58 -2.22
C HIS A 235 -14.89 -1.37 -3.73
N THR A 236 -13.86 -0.62 -4.13
CA THR A 236 -13.53 -0.43 -5.55
C THR A 236 -12.82 -1.66 -6.14
N ARG A 237 -11.92 -2.30 -5.37
CA ARG A 237 -11.17 -3.49 -5.79
C ARG A 237 -11.99 -4.78 -5.77
N ILE A 238 -12.85 -4.93 -4.77
CA ILE A 238 -13.71 -6.10 -4.55
C ILE A 238 -15.16 -5.61 -4.53
N PRO A 239 -15.86 -5.57 -5.68
CA PRO A 239 -17.24 -5.07 -5.74
C PRO A 239 -18.24 -5.84 -4.85
N THR A 240 -17.92 -7.10 -4.50
CA THR A 240 -18.73 -7.93 -3.61
C THR A 240 -18.36 -7.75 -2.13
N TRP A 241 -17.48 -6.81 -1.79
CA TRP A 241 -16.99 -6.63 -0.43
C TRP A 241 -18.14 -6.29 0.53
N SER A 242 -18.28 -7.12 1.56
CA SER A 242 -19.29 -7.03 2.61
C SER A 242 -18.77 -7.67 3.90
N ASN A 243 -19.52 -7.59 4.99
CA ASN A 243 -19.18 -8.30 6.22
C ASN A 243 -19.09 -9.81 6.03
N ASP A 244 -19.90 -10.39 5.13
CA ASP A 244 -19.87 -11.82 4.85
C ASP A 244 -18.61 -12.22 4.09
N THR A 245 -18.19 -11.42 3.09
CA THR A 245 -16.93 -11.70 2.39
C THR A 245 -15.72 -11.50 3.29
N LYS A 246 -15.75 -10.49 4.17
CA LYS A 246 -14.72 -10.30 5.18
C LYS A 246 -14.60 -11.52 6.07
N THR A 247 -15.71 -11.99 6.63
CA THR A 247 -15.73 -13.18 7.50
C THR A 247 -15.26 -14.43 6.77
N ALA A 248 -15.62 -14.58 5.49
CA ALA A 248 -15.14 -15.69 4.67
C ALA A 248 -13.62 -15.64 4.46
N VAL A 249 -13.05 -14.47 4.13
CA VAL A 249 -11.61 -14.28 3.98
C VAL A 249 -10.88 -14.50 5.32
N ASP A 250 -11.39 -13.95 6.41
CA ASP A 250 -10.80 -14.14 7.74
C ASP A 250 -10.80 -15.62 8.14
N SER A 251 -11.90 -16.35 7.90
CA SER A 251 -11.97 -17.80 8.18
C SER A 251 -11.01 -18.62 7.30
N TYR A 252 -10.81 -18.21 6.04
CA TYR A 252 -9.85 -18.84 5.14
C TYR A 252 -8.40 -18.63 5.61
N LEU A 253 -8.07 -17.42 6.07
CA LEU A 253 -6.72 -17.09 6.57
C LEU A 253 -6.44 -17.65 7.97
N THR A 254 -7.45 -17.70 8.84
CA THR A 254 -7.32 -18.29 10.19
C THR A 254 -7.40 -19.82 10.19
N GLY A 255 -7.82 -20.44 9.09
CA GLY A 255 -7.89 -21.90 8.97
C GLY A 255 -6.52 -22.58 8.99
N ASP A 256 -6.52 -23.90 9.19
CA ASP A 256 -5.33 -24.75 9.39
C ASP A 256 -4.24 -24.60 8.32
N LYS A 257 -4.60 -24.17 7.11
CA LYS A 257 -3.67 -24.01 5.99
C LYS A 257 -2.73 -22.81 6.13
N TYR A 258 -3.19 -21.72 6.76
CA TYR A 258 -2.44 -20.47 6.86
C TYR A 258 -2.17 -20.04 8.30
N GLY A 259 -3.07 -20.37 9.24
CA GLY A 259 -2.82 -20.24 10.68
C GLY A 259 -2.69 -18.80 11.21
N TYR A 260 -3.19 -17.80 10.49
CA TYR A 260 -3.19 -16.42 10.99
C TYR A 260 -4.09 -16.29 12.21
N THR A 261 -3.74 -15.38 13.11
CA THR A 261 -4.57 -15.02 14.27
C THR A 261 -5.50 -13.86 13.93
N PRO A 262 -6.68 -13.76 14.60
CA PRO A 262 -7.57 -12.61 14.43
C PRO A 262 -6.89 -11.26 14.72
N GLN A 263 -5.92 -11.24 15.65
CA GLN A 263 -5.17 -10.04 16.00
C GLN A 263 -4.23 -9.60 14.88
N GLU A 264 -3.58 -10.53 14.19
CA GLU A 264 -2.75 -10.23 13.02
C GLU A 264 -3.61 -9.69 11.88
N LEU A 265 -4.76 -10.32 11.61
CA LEU A 265 -5.68 -9.86 10.58
C LEU A 265 -6.28 -8.48 10.87
N ALA A 266 -6.54 -8.16 12.14
CA ALA A 266 -7.03 -6.85 12.56
C ALA A 266 -6.01 -5.72 12.33
N GLN A 267 -4.72 -6.04 12.23
CA GLN A 267 -3.65 -5.08 11.93
C GLN A 267 -3.35 -4.95 10.44
N VAL A 268 -3.94 -5.80 9.58
CA VAL A 268 -3.76 -5.70 8.13
C VAL A 268 -4.59 -4.54 7.61
N ILE A 269 -3.91 -3.43 7.33
CA ILE A 269 -4.52 -2.21 6.81
C ILE A 269 -4.50 -2.18 5.27
N ASP A 270 -3.61 -2.94 4.62
CA ASP A 270 -3.41 -2.85 3.16
C ASP A 270 -4.55 -3.55 2.38
N PRO A 271 -5.35 -2.78 1.61
CA PRO A 271 -6.46 -3.33 0.84
C PRO A 271 -6.02 -4.31 -0.27
N ARG A 272 -4.77 -4.21 -0.73
CA ARG A 272 -4.21 -5.10 -1.77
C ARG A 272 -4.01 -6.51 -1.24
N LEU A 273 -3.59 -6.65 0.01
CA LEU A 273 -3.38 -7.95 0.63
C LEU A 273 -4.70 -8.70 0.82
N VAL A 274 -5.74 -7.98 1.22
CA VAL A 274 -7.10 -8.51 1.35
C VAL A 274 -7.65 -8.93 -0.02
N GLU A 275 -7.40 -8.16 -1.08
CA GLU A 275 -7.76 -8.54 -2.45
C GLU A 275 -7.09 -9.84 -2.90
N ILE A 276 -5.79 -9.99 -2.63
CA ILE A 276 -5.03 -11.21 -2.93
C ILE A 276 -5.60 -12.40 -2.15
N ALA A 277 -5.85 -12.23 -0.85
CA ALA A 277 -6.42 -13.28 -0.01
C ALA A 277 -7.81 -13.71 -0.48
N HIS A 278 -8.66 -12.75 -0.85
CA HIS A 278 -9.98 -13.03 -1.42
C HIS A 278 -9.90 -13.80 -2.73
N LYS A 279 -9.00 -13.40 -3.64
CA LYS A 279 -8.76 -14.12 -4.91
C LYS A 279 -8.24 -15.53 -4.67
N ALA A 280 -7.30 -15.71 -3.75
CA ALA A 280 -6.76 -17.02 -3.38
C ALA A 280 -7.87 -17.94 -2.83
N MET A 281 -8.72 -17.42 -1.93
CA MET A 281 -9.86 -18.15 -1.40
C MET A 281 -10.81 -18.60 -2.53
N LEU A 282 -11.18 -17.70 -3.45
CA LEU A 282 -12.06 -18.02 -4.57
C LEU A 282 -11.45 -19.07 -5.49
N TYR A 283 -10.15 -18.99 -5.76
CA TYR A 283 -9.43 -19.96 -6.56
C TYR A 283 -9.45 -21.36 -5.93
N ASP A 284 -9.13 -21.47 -4.64
CA ASP A 284 -9.16 -22.75 -3.90
C ASP A 284 -10.56 -23.35 -3.83
N GLN A 285 -11.60 -22.52 -3.66
CA GLN A 285 -12.99 -22.95 -3.72
C GLN A 285 -13.39 -23.45 -5.12
N GLN A 286 -12.86 -22.87 -6.18
CA GLN A 286 -13.14 -23.32 -7.55
C GLN A 286 -12.38 -24.61 -7.88
N ALA A 287 -11.11 -24.72 -7.49
CA ALA A 287 -10.29 -25.92 -7.68
C ALA A 287 -10.89 -27.14 -6.98
N SER A 288 -11.31 -26.98 -5.72
CA SER A 288 -11.99 -28.04 -4.97
C SER A 288 -13.32 -28.47 -5.60
N LYS A 289 -14.12 -27.51 -6.13
CA LYS A 289 -15.34 -27.82 -6.88
C LYS A 289 -15.04 -28.56 -8.18
N ALA A 290 -13.99 -28.17 -8.91
CA ALA A 290 -13.57 -28.84 -10.14
C ALA A 290 -13.12 -30.29 -9.88
N ASP A 291 -12.39 -30.55 -8.80
CA ASP A 291 -12.02 -31.90 -8.36
C ASP A 291 -13.23 -32.76 -7.99
N VAL A 292 -14.24 -32.17 -7.36
CA VAL A 292 -15.49 -32.88 -7.06
C VAL A 292 -16.29 -33.18 -8.33
N VAL A 293 -16.34 -32.25 -9.29
CA VAL A 293 -17.03 -32.45 -10.57
C VAL A 293 -16.32 -33.52 -11.41
N THR A 294 -14.99 -33.49 -11.51
CA THR A 294 -14.22 -34.52 -12.24
C THR A 294 -14.34 -35.90 -11.60
N LYS A 295 -14.33 -35.99 -10.26
CA LYS A 295 -14.64 -37.24 -9.54
C LYS A 295 -16.06 -37.73 -9.83
N LYS A 296 -17.07 -36.85 -9.77
CA LYS A 296 -18.46 -37.19 -10.09
C LYS A 296 -18.61 -37.70 -11.53
N VAL A 297 -18.00 -37.04 -12.51
CA VAL A 297 -18.02 -37.47 -13.92
C VAL A 297 -17.32 -38.82 -14.11
N LYS A 298 -16.21 -39.10 -13.41
CA LYS A 298 -15.57 -40.43 -13.42
C LYS A 298 -16.44 -41.53 -12.79
N THR A 299 -17.28 -41.18 -11.81
CA THR A 299 -18.17 -42.14 -11.12
C THR A 299 -19.53 -42.34 -11.80
N LEU A 300 -19.88 -41.55 -12.82
CA LEU A 300 -21.07 -41.85 -13.62
C LEU A 300 -20.82 -43.13 -14.44
N PRO A 301 -21.71 -44.14 -14.37
CA PRO A 301 -21.59 -45.32 -15.22
C PRO A 301 -21.57 -44.87 -16.68
N LYS A 302 -20.58 -45.35 -17.45
CA LYS A 302 -20.53 -45.15 -18.91
C LYS A 302 -21.89 -45.60 -19.47
N VAL A 303 -22.69 -44.65 -19.95
CA VAL A 303 -23.99 -44.95 -20.54
C VAL A 303 -23.71 -45.78 -21.79
N GLN A 304 -23.86 -47.09 -21.68
CA GLN A 304 -23.96 -47.93 -22.87
C GLN A 304 -25.23 -47.46 -23.59
N PRO A 305 -25.18 -47.15 -24.90
CA PRO A 305 -26.39 -46.79 -25.61
C PRO A 305 -27.41 -47.92 -25.42
N LYS A 306 -28.57 -47.58 -24.85
CA LYS A 306 -29.71 -48.49 -24.82
C LYS A 306 -29.95 -48.93 -26.26
N ALA A 307 -29.78 -50.23 -26.53
CA ALA A 307 -30.20 -50.82 -27.79
C ALA A 307 -31.64 -50.34 -28.05
N ALA A 308 -31.86 -49.73 -29.21
CA ALA A 308 -33.19 -49.26 -29.60
C ALA A 308 -34.16 -50.44 -29.46
N GLN A 309 -35.15 -50.31 -28.57
CA GLN A 309 -36.27 -51.23 -28.55
C GLN A 309 -37.06 -51.00 -29.85
N ASN A 310 -36.74 -51.79 -30.88
CA ASN A 310 -37.58 -51.91 -32.06
C ASN A 310 -38.98 -52.26 -31.58
N LYS A 311 -39.94 -51.35 -31.76
CA LYS A 311 -41.36 -51.69 -31.70
C LYS A 311 -41.64 -52.62 -32.86
N VAL A 312 -41.54 -53.93 -32.60
CA VAL A 312 -41.83 -54.98 -33.58
C VAL A 312 -43.30 -54.86 -33.95
N ASN A 313 -43.57 -54.58 -35.22
CA ASN A 313 -44.92 -54.43 -35.73
C ASN A 313 -45.47 -55.85 -35.96
N PRO A 314 -46.42 -56.36 -35.15
CA PRO A 314 -46.77 -57.78 -35.13
C PRO A 314 -47.32 -58.29 -36.47
N LYS A 315 -47.91 -57.40 -37.28
CA LYS A 315 -48.39 -57.72 -38.64
C LYS A 315 -47.24 -58.00 -39.63
N LEU A 316 -46.11 -57.31 -39.50
CA LEU A 316 -44.95 -57.51 -40.38
C LEU A 316 -44.26 -58.85 -40.09
N ASP A 317 -44.23 -59.28 -38.82
CA ASP A 317 -43.69 -60.58 -38.42
C ASP A 317 -44.60 -61.75 -38.83
N ALA A 318 -45.91 -61.59 -38.73
CA ALA A 318 -46.86 -62.59 -39.23
C ALA A 318 -46.72 -62.78 -40.75
N LEU A 319 -46.56 -61.68 -41.50
CA LEU A 319 -46.37 -61.73 -42.95
C LEU A 319 -45.03 -62.36 -43.35
N THR A 320 -43.93 -62.03 -42.66
CA THR A 320 -42.61 -62.64 -42.95
C THR A 320 -42.61 -64.13 -42.64
N GLN A 321 -43.27 -64.57 -41.56
CA GLN A 321 -43.42 -66.00 -41.27
C GLN A 321 -44.30 -66.73 -42.29
N ALA A 322 -45.41 -66.14 -42.72
CA ALA A 322 -46.27 -66.73 -43.75
C ALA A 322 -45.53 -66.87 -45.09
N LYS A 323 -44.76 -65.84 -45.50
CA LYS A 323 -43.89 -65.90 -46.69
C LYS A 323 -42.78 -66.94 -46.56
N ALA A 324 -42.19 -67.09 -45.37
CA ALA A 324 -41.16 -68.09 -45.12
C ALA A 324 -41.69 -69.53 -45.19
N ARG A 325 -42.92 -69.76 -44.71
CA ARG A 325 -43.60 -71.07 -44.82
C ARG A 325 -43.92 -71.39 -46.28
N LEU A 326 -44.49 -70.44 -47.02
CA LEU A 326 -44.73 -70.58 -48.45
C LEU A 326 -43.44 -70.91 -49.22
N ARG A 327 -42.33 -70.21 -48.94
CA ARG A 327 -41.03 -70.50 -49.59
C ARG A 327 -40.50 -71.90 -49.29
N LYS A 328 -40.87 -72.50 -48.16
CA LYS A 328 -40.41 -73.84 -47.77
C LYS A 328 -41.32 -74.94 -48.29
N SER A 329 -42.64 -74.76 -48.25
CA SER A 329 -43.61 -75.79 -48.65
C SER A 329 -44.01 -75.72 -50.13
N GLY A 330 -44.01 -74.52 -50.73
CA GLY A 330 -44.45 -74.28 -52.10
C GLY A 330 -45.92 -74.61 -52.37
N SER A 331 -46.73 -74.85 -51.34
CA SER A 331 -48.11 -75.28 -51.47
C SER A 331 -49.05 -74.12 -51.85
N THR A 332 -50.12 -74.42 -52.58
CA THR A 332 -51.12 -73.40 -52.95
C THR A 332 -51.91 -72.89 -51.75
N GLN A 333 -52.07 -73.69 -50.69
CA GLN A 333 -52.73 -73.26 -49.45
C GLN A 333 -51.91 -72.25 -48.66
N ASP A 334 -50.59 -72.45 -48.56
CA ASP A 334 -49.71 -71.48 -47.89
C ASP A 334 -49.59 -70.17 -48.68
N ALA A 335 -49.81 -70.23 -50.00
CA ALA A 335 -49.83 -69.04 -50.86
C ALA A 335 -51.05 -68.16 -50.54
N VAL A 336 -52.21 -68.77 -50.36
CA VAL A 336 -53.45 -68.06 -49.96
C VAL A 336 -53.28 -67.44 -48.58
N ALA A 337 -52.75 -68.19 -47.59
CA ALA A 337 -52.51 -67.68 -46.25
C ALA A 337 -51.53 -66.48 -46.22
N ALA A 338 -50.50 -66.49 -47.06
CA ALA A 338 -49.57 -65.36 -47.18
C ALA A 338 -50.20 -64.11 -47.84
N VAL A 339 -51.15 -64.31 -48.76
CA VAL A 339 -51.88 -63.21 -49.42
C VAL A 339 -52.96 -62.63 -48.51
N GLU A 340 -53.63 -63.44 -47.69
CA GLU A 340 -54.59 -62.96 -46.69
C GLU A 340 -53.93 -62.03 -45.66
N GLN A 341 -52.71 -62.33 -45.22
CA GLN A 341 -51.91 -61.45 -44.33
C GLN A 341 -51.48 -60.12 -44.99
N LEU A 342 -51.65 -59.98 -46.31
CA LEU A 342 -51.35 -58.75 -47.07
C LEU A 342 -52.60 -57.89 -47.31
N LEU A 343 -53.80 -58.46 -47.27
CA LEU A 343 -55.05 -57.78 -47.62
C LEU A 343 -55.80 -57.21 -46.41
N PHE A 344 -55.49 -57.66 -45.18
CA PHE A 344 -56.07 -57.19 -43.91
C PHE A 344 -54.97 -56.91 -42.87
#